data_AF-A0A5N5WQZ4-F1
#
_entry.id   AF-A0A5N5WQZ4-F1
#
_cell.length_a   1.000
_cell.length_b   1.000
_cell.length_c   1.000
_cell.angle_alpha   90.00
_cell.angle_beta   90.00
_cell.angle_gamma   90.00
#
_symmetry.space_group_name_H-M   'P 1'
#
loop_
_entity.id
_entity.type
_entity.pdbx_description
1 polymer ?
#
loop_
_entity_poly.entity_id
_entity_poly.type
_entity_poly.pdbx_seq_one_letter_code
_entity_poly.pdbx_strand_id
1 'polypeptide(L)'
;MVNRERSGGCKERRVICDEARPNCDRCELHWTRLHPSSFQLPPGRDLDSSRGFFENLAPALLDQRHDSALTLVVSAVSESFLALWQEGARSMQVQRRSFNQAMQRLRTAVLNPTERRSPATFLVVLVMQFHESLAAIYTRRKPSRIHYSGAEALLPLSKLKDGEKVQSAHITRFMASAEVPSATREGRPVPPTAFRWLYNSDYGSVPLNLGAFLADLLSLSLVNNASDNIPPSEEESKPWHP
;
A
#
# COMPACT_ATOMS: atom_id res chain seq x y z
N MET A 1 50.75 -4.31 9.52
CA MET A 1 49.45 -4.13 10.19
C MET A 1 49.30 -2.66 10.52
N VAL A 2 48.47 -1.93 9.79
CA VAL A 2 48.31 -0.48 9.93
C VAL A 2 47.17 -0.23 10.91
N ASN A 3 47.46 0.41 12.05
CA ASN A 3 46.44 0.94 12.96
C ASN A 3 45.71 2.08 12.24
N ARG A 4 44.47 1.84 11.78
CA ARG A 4 43.56 2.92 11.37
C ARG A 4 42.76 3.39 12.58
N GLU A 5 42.54 4.69 12.67
CA GLU A 5 42.10 5.38 13.88
C GLU A 5 40.60 5.19 14.16
N ARG A 6 40.29 4.67 15.35
CA ARG A 6 38.91 4.50 15.85
C ARG A 6 38.13 5.82 15.82
N SER A 7 36.90 5.79 15.33
CA SER A 7 35.97 6.92 15.47
C SER A 7 35.73 7.28 16.95
N GLY A 8 35.62 8.58 17.25
CA GLY A 8 35.56 9.10 18.63
C GLY A 8 34.44 8.47 19.49
N GLY A 9 33.26 8.26 18.91
CA GLY A 9 32.12 7.64 19.61
C GLY A 9 32.28 6.13 19.83
N CYS A 10 32.94 5.39 18.94
CA CYS A 10 33.25 3.97 19.13
C CYS A 10 34.37 3.82 20.22
N LYS A 11 35.29 4.79 20.34
CA LYS A 11 36.36 4.86 21.37
C LYS A 11 35.83 5.10 22.78
N GLU A 12 34.93 6.08 22.95
CA GLU A 12 34.36 6.44 24.26
C GLU A 12 33.54 5.29 24.87
N ARG A 13 32.82 4.56 24.01
CA ARG A 13 31.99 3.41 24.40
C ARG A 13 32.77 2.09 24.50
N ARG A 14 34.09 2.09 24.24
CA ARG A 14 34.97 0.91 24.25
C ARG A 14 34.43 -0.27 23.42
N VAL A 15 33.80 0.00 22.28
CA VAL A 15 33.26 -1.02 21.36
C VAL A 15 34.14 -1.14 20.11
N ILE A 16 34.15 -2.33 19.50
CA ILE A 16 34.86 -2.59 18.24
C ILE A 16 34.24 -1.73 17.13
N CYS A 17 35.09 -1.01 16.39
CA CYS A 17 34.73 -0.12 15.29
C CYS A 17 34.90 -0.86 13.97
N ASP A 18 33.92 -0.76 13.09
CA ASP A 18 33.81 -1.45 11.79
C ASP A 18 34.29 -0.59 10.59
N GLU A 19 34.90 0.57 10.87
CA GLU A 19 35.61 1.50 9.97
C GLU A 19 35.40 1.31 8.46
N ALA A 20 34.32 1.88 7.92
CA ALA A 20 34.15 1.99 6.47
C ALA A 20 33.77 3.39 5.94
N ARG A 21 33.34 4.36 6.76
CA ARG A 21 32.85 5.70 6.33
C ARG A 21 33.01 6.73 7.47
N PRO A 22 32.81 8.05 7.23
CA PRO A 22 32.95 9.09 8.27
C PRO A 22 32.20 8.84 9.59
N ASN A 23 31.22 7.92 9.62
CA ASN A 23 30.60 7.37 10.85
C ASN A 23 30.61 5.82 10.81
N CYS A 24 30.91 5.14 11.94
CA CYS A 24 30.74 3.69 12.11
C CYS A 24 29.22 3.35 12.17
N ASP A 25 28.77 2.21 11.60
CA ASP A 25 27.36 1.78 11.63
C ASP A 25 26.84 1.71 13.09
N ARG A 26 27.74 1.34 14.00
CA ARG A 26 27.47 1.27 15.44
C ARG A 26 27.37 2.65 16.13
N CYS A 27 27.96 3.70 15.56
CA CYS A 27 27.72 5.09 15.99
C CYS A 27 26.37 5.59 15.45
N GLU A 28 26.05 5.29 14.21
CA GLU A 28 24.79 5.70 13.57
C GLU A 28 23.56 5.07 14.26
N LEU A 29 23.63 3.77 14.56
CA LEU A 29 22.59 3.05 15.31
C LEU A 29 22.37 3.55 16.74
N HIS A 30 23.41 4.13 17.35
CA HIS A 30 23.29 4.68 18.70
C HIS A 30 22.73 6.10 18.68
N TRP A 31 23.13 6.90 17.69
CA TRP A 31 22.61 8.25 17.49
C TRP A 31 21.11 8.23 17.17
N THR A 32 20.67 7.29 16.33
CA THR A 32 19.25 7.06 16.01
C THR A 32 18.40 6.61 17.21
N ARG A 33 18.97 5.94 18.20
CA ARG A 33 18.27 5.60 19.46
C ARG A 33 18.08 6.81 20.39
N LEU A 34 19.03 7.74 20.39
CA LEU A 34 18.97 8.92 21.25
C LEU A 34 18.17 10.07 20.64
N HIS A 35 18.06 10.12 19.31
CA HIS A 35 17.35 11.16 18.57
C HIS A 35 16.45 10.57 17.47
N PRO A 36 15.26 10.03 17.82
CA PRO A 36 14.36 9.39 16.86
C PRO A 36 13.79 10.34 15.80
N SER A 37 13.73 11.65 16.10
CA SER A 37 13.30 12.70 15.15
C SER A 37 14.35 13.05 14.09
N SER A 38 15.55 12.47 14.16
CA SER A 38 16.66 12.71 13.22
C SER A 38 16.89 11.55 12.27
N PHE A 39 15.97 10.58 12.24
CA PHE A 39 16.06 9.40 11.39
C PHE A 39 15.88 9.79 9.92
N GLN A 40 17.00 10.02 9.23
CA GLN A 40 17.03 10.09 7.78
C GLN A 40 16.99 8.66 7.26
N LEU A 41 15.94 8.29 6.52
CA LEU A 41 15.89 7.00 5.83
C LEU A 41 17.14 6.86 4.95
N PRO A 42 17.77 5.67 4.84
CA PRO A 42 18.91 5.47 3.98
C PRO A 42 18.62 5.97 2.54
N PRO A 43 19.60 6.55 1.83
CA PRO A 43 19.41 6.97 0.44
C PRO A 43 18.82 5.83 -0.39
N GLY A 44 17.69 6.05 -1.05
CA GLY A 44 16.94 5.01 -1.78
C GLY A 44 15.80 4.34 -1.00
N ARG A 45 15.46 4.82 0.21
CA ARG A 45 14.23 4.48 0.94
C ARG A 45 13.40 5.70 1.33
N ASP A 46 13.68 6.86 0.75
CA ASP A 46 12.80 8.02 0.81
C ASP A 46 11.49 7.74 0.03
N LEU A 47 10.45 8.52 0.32
CA LEU A 47 9.19 8.45 -0.45
C LEU A 47 9.42 8.71 -1.94
N ASP A 48 10.50 9.44 -2.25
CA ASP A 48 11.02 9.75 -3.58
C ASP A 48 11.91 8.64 -4.17
N SER A 49 11.95 7.44 -3.58
CA SER A 49 12.54 6.24 -4.21
C SER A 49 11.64 5.00 -4.06
N SER A 50 10.38 5.21 -3.67
CA SER A 50 9.49 4.09 -3.37
C SER A 50 9.21 3.23 -4.62
N ARG A 51 9.45 1.92 -4.54
CA ARG A 51 9.23 0.94 -5.62
C ARG A 51 7.85 0.28 -5.58
N GLY A 52 6.97 0.69 -4.66
CA GLY A 52 5.59 0.20 -4.59
C GLY A 52 4.85 0.51 -3.28
N PHE A 53 3.60 0.07 -3.20
CA PHE A 53 2.67 0.32 -2.09
C PHE A 53 3.25 0.04 -0.69
N PHE A 54 3.95 -1.08 -0.52
CA PHE A 54 4.46 -1.52 0.78
C PHE A 54 5.61 -0.67 1.32
N GLU A 55 6.30 0.07 0.47
CA GLU A 55 7.41 0.92 0.90
C GLU A 55 6.92 2.17 1.66
N ASN A 56 5.66 2.56 1.45
CA ASN A 56 4.99 3.61 2.22
C ASN A 56 4.52 3.12 3.60
N LEU A 57 4.43 1.82 3.85
CA LEU A 57 3.94 1.29 5.13
C LEU A 57 4.98 1.42 6.22
N ALA A 58 6.24 1.13 5.95
CA ALA A 58 7.31 1.19 6.94
C ALA A 58 7.44 2.58 7.61
N PRO A 59 7.59 3.69 6.86
CA PRO A 59 7.67 5.02 7.47
C PRO A 59 6.36 5.40 8.18
N ALA A 60 5.20 5.04 7.61
CA ALA A 60 3.92 5.32 8.25
C ALA A 60 3.77 4.57 9.58
N LEU A 61 4.21 3.30 9.67
CA LEU A 61 4.13 2.47 10.87
C LEU A 61 5.00 3.00 12.02
N LEU A 62 6.16 3.58 11.73
CA LEU A 62 7.08 4.08 12.76
C LEU A 62 6.48 5.20 13.61
N ASP A 63 5.54 5.97 13.05
CA ASP A 63 4.84 7.06 13.73
C ASP A 63 3.53 6.62 14.41
N GLN A 64 3.17 5.33 14.32
CA GLN A 64 1.90 4.84 14.84
C GLN A 64 2.03 4.16 16.20
N ARG A 65 0.99 4.35 17.02
CA ARG A 65 0.80 3.61 18.27
C ARG A 65 0.51 2.14 17.98
N HIS A 66 0.89 1.27 18.91
CA HIS A 66 0.67 -0.19 18.79
C HIS A 66 -0.82 -0.58 18.66
N ASP A 67 -1.73 0.22 19.21
CA ASP A 67 -3.18 0.03 19.15
C ASP A 67 -3.85 0.76 17.97
N SER A 68 -3.05 1.33 17.06
CA SER A 68 -3.55 1.99 15.86
C SER A 68 -4.16 0.99 14.88
N ALA A 69 -5.08 1.47 14.03
CA ALA A 69 -5.64 0.65 12.96
C ALA A 69 -4.55 0.12 12.02
N LEU A 70 -3.52 0.92 11.73
CA LEU A 70 -2.43 0.58 10.81
C LEU A 70 -1.55 -0.53 11.38
N THR A 71 -1.16 -0.44 12.64
CA THR A 71 -0.37 -1.50 13.28
C THR A 71 -1.15 -2.81 13.32
N LEU A 72 -2.41 -2.76 13.75
CA LEU A 72 -3.25 -3.97 13.87
C LEU A 72 -3.47 -4.67 12.53
N VAL A 73 -3.74 -3.92 11.45
CA VAL A 73 -3.96 -4.54 10.14
C VAL A 73 -2.67 -5.14 9.58
N VAL A 74 -1.53 -4.46 9.73
CA VAL A 74 -0.25 -4.97 9.24
C VAL A 74 0.12 -6.25 10.00
N SER A 75 -0.02 -6.27 11.32
CA SER A 75 0.18 -7.48 12.13
C SER A 75 -0.74 -8.62 11.68
N ALA A 76 -2.04 -8.36 11.52
CA ALA A 76 -3.01 -9.39 11.09
C ALA A 76 -2.71 -9.96 9.70
N VAL A 77 -2.29 -9.11 8.77
CA VAL A 77 -1.89 -9.55 7.42
C VAL A 77 -0.58 -10.32 7.46
N SER A 78 0.43 -9.85 8.20
CA SER A 78 1.68 -10.59 8.39
C SER A 78 1.46 -11.97 9.02
N GLU A 79 0.59 -12.07 10.02
CA GLU A 79 0.15 -13.33 10.62
C GLU A 79 -0.50 -14.24 9.56
N SER A 80 -1.36 -13.68 8.70
CA SER A 80 -2.00 -14.38 7.58
C SER A 80 -0.97 -14.98 6.62
N PHE A 81 0.03 -14.21 6.22
CA PHE A 81 1.09 -14.69 5.36
C PHE A 81 1.94 -15.78 5.99
N LEU A 82 2.28 -15.62 7.28
CA LEU A 82 3.06 -16.61 8.00
C LEU A 82 2.29 -17.95 8.07
N ALA A 83 1.00 -17.91 8.39
CA ALA A 83 0.19 -19.12 8.43
C ALA A 83 -0.04 -19.70 7.03
N LEU A 84 -0.18 -18.89 5.98
CA LEU A 84 -0.24 -19.40 4.61
C LEU A 84 1.05 -20.17 4.26
N TRP A 85 2.20 -19.63 4.66
CA TRP A 85 3.49 -20.28 4.42
C TRP A 85 3.63 -21.60 5.18
N GLN A 86 3.16 -21.66 6.43
CA GLN A 86 3.30 -22.83 7.30
C GLN A 86 2.24 -23.92 7.05
N GLU A 87 0.99 -23.53 6.83
CA GLU A 87 -0.18 -24.43 6.84
C GLU A 87 -0.90 -24.49 5.48
N GLY A 88 -0.49 -23.67 4.51
CA GLY A 88 -1.08 -23.61 3.18
C GLY A 88 -2.40 -22.83 3.12
N ALA A 89 -3.07 -22.84 1.95
CA ALA A 89 -4.19 -21.93 1.64
C ALA A 89 -5.41 -22.01 2.58
N ARG A 90 -5.55 -23.08 3.37
CA ARG A 90 -6.67 -23.23 4.32
C ARG A 90 -6.55 -22.31 5.54
N SER A 91 -5.33 -21.92 5.93
CA SER A 91 -5.10 -21.07 7.10
C SER A 91 -5.58 -19.64 6.91
N MET A 92 -5.63 -19.16 5.66
CA MET A 92 -6.19 -17.86 5.29
C MET A 92 -7.66 -17.68 5.70
N GLN A 93 -8.41 -18.78 5.91
CA GLN A 93 -9.79 -18.72 6.40
C GLN A 93 -9.89 -18.68 7.93
N VAL A 94 -8.85 -19.13 8.64
CA VAL A 94 -8.84 -19.36 10.10
C VAL A 94 -8.42 -18.12 10.88
N GLN A 95 -7.57 -17.26 10.32
CA GLN A 95 -6.98 -16.09 11.00
C GLN A 95 -7.90 -14.86 11.12
N ARG A 96 -9.21 -15.08 11.27
CA ARG A 96 -10.22 -14.02 11.31
C ARG A 96 -10.10 -13.12 12.54
N ARG A 97 -9.51 -13.58 13.65
CA ARG A 97 -9.56 -12.83 14.92
C ARG A 97 -8.77 -11.53 14.86
N SER A 98 -7.49 -11.57 14.49
CA SER A 98 -6.63 -10.38 14.38
C SER A 98 -7.16 -9.43 13.30
N PHE A 99 -7.62 -9.97 12.17
CA PHE A 99 -8.20 -9.17 11.09
C PHE A 99 -9.51 -8.48 11.51
N ASN A 100 -10.37 -9.17 12.27
CA ASN A 100 -11.60 -8.59 12.82
C ASN A 100 -11.30 -7.47 13.83
N GLN A 101 -10.26 -7.62 14.64
CA GLN A 101 -9.81 -6.57 15.55
C GLN A 101 -9.34 -5.33 14.78
N ALA A 102 -8.54 -5.53 13.72
CA ALA A 102 -8.13 -4.44 12.83
C ALA A 102 -9.35 -3.75 12.18
N MET A 103 -10.34 -4.53 11.72
CA MET A 103 -11.60 -4.02 11.17
C MET A 103 -12.38 -3.17 12.18
N GLN A 104 -12.47 -3.62 13.43
CA GLN A 104 -13.14 -2.86 14.49
C GLN A 104 -12.43 -1.52 14.76
N ARG A 105 -11.10 -1.54 14.88
CA ARG A 105 -10.33 -0.31 15.09
C ARG A 105 -10.42 0.66 13.89
N LEU A 106 -10.46 0.12 12.67
CA LEU A 106 -10.71 0.91 11.46
C LEU A 106 -12.08 1.56 11.49
N ARG A 107 -13.14 0.86 11.90
CA ARG A 107 -14.47 1.45 12.05
C ARG A 107 -14.45 2.64 13.01
N THR A 108 -13.77 2.50 14.15
CA THR A 108 -13.56 3.61 15.09
C THR A 108 -12.81 4.77 14.45
N ALA A 109 -11.75 4.48 13.68
CA ALA A 109 -10.96 5.50 12.99
C ALA A 109 -11.77 6.27 11.93
N VAL A 110 -12.59 5.57 11.15
CA VAL A 110 -13.46 6.16 10.13
C VAL A 110 -14.56 7.01 10.78
N LEU A 111 -15.05 6.65 11.96
CA LEU A 111 -16.04 7.46 12.67
C LEU A 111 -15.43 8.74 13.26
N ASN A 112 -14.15 8.73 13.64
CA ASN A 112 -13.44 9.90 14.16
C ASN A 112 -13.07 10.89 13.02
N PRO A 113 -13.53 12.15 13.04
CA PRO A 113 -13.28 13.12 11.97
C PRO A 113 -11.79 13.42 11.69
N THR A 114 -10.93 13.31 12.71
CA THR A 114 -9.50 13.57 12.60
C THR A 114 -8.78 12.34 12.02
N GLU A 115 -9.06 11.15 12.55
CA GLU A 115 -8.42 9.91 12.06
C GLU A 115 -8.92 9.53 10.66
N ARG A 116 -10.19 9.78 10.33
CA ARG A 116 -10.80 9.48 9.01
C ARG A 116 -9.99 10.07 7.87
N ARG A 117 -9.41 11.26 8.07
CA ARG A 117 -8.69 12.01 7.04
C ARG A 117 -7.19 11.70 7.02
N SER A 118 -6.70 10.88 7.94
CA SER A 118 -5.28 10.60 8.06
C SER A 118 -4.80 9.64 6.96
N PRO A 119 -3.57 9.83 6.43
CA PRO A 119 -2.97 8.88 5.49
C PRO A 119 -2.91 7.45 6.03
N ALA A 120 -2.74 7.28 7.35
CA ALA A 120 -2.74 5.97 8.01
C ALA A 120 -4.07 5.22 7.80
N THR A 121 -5.22 5.90 7.88
CA THR A 121 -6.52 5.28 7.62
C THR A 121 -6.65 4.80 6.18
N PHE A 122 -6.13 5.56 5.21
CA PHE A 122 -6.09 5.11 3.81
C PHE A 122 -5.22 3.86 3.68
N LEU A 123 -3.99 3.89 4.20
CA LEU A 123 -3.08 2.74 4.16
C LEU A 123 -3.72 1.48 4.76
N VAL A 124 -4.50 1.61 5.84
CA VAL A 124 -5.23 0.49 6.43
C VAL A 124 -6.19 -0.14 5.42
N VAL A 125 -7.04 0.68 4.80
CA VAL A 125 -8.04 0.20 3.83
C VAL A 125 -7.35 -0.47 2.64
N LEU A 126 -6.22 0.08 2.19
CA LEU A 126 -5.43 -0.48 1.09
C LEU A 126 -4.78 -1.82 1.46
N VAL A 127 -4.23 -1.96 2.67
CA VAL A 127 -3.69 -3.24 3.18
C VAL A 127 -4.81 -4.29 3.29
N MET A 128 -6.01 -3.90 3.72
CA MET A 128 -7.17 -4.80 3.76
C MET A 128 -7.59 -5.25 2.35
N GLN A 129 -7.62 -4.33 1.37
CA GLN A 129 -7.92 -4.70 -0.02
C GLN A 129 -6.88 -5.65 -0.62
N PHE A 130 -5.60 -5.45 -0.29
CA PHE A 130 -4.53 -6.35 -0.70
C PHE A 130 -4.70 -7.75 -0.11
N HIS A 131 -4.97 -7.84 1.21
CA HIS A 131 -5.25 -9.11 1.87
C HIS A 131 -6.44 -9.84 1.26
N GLU A 132 -7.54 -9.12 1.00
CA GLU A 132 -8.73 -9.70 0.36
C GLU A 132 -8.42 -10.23 -1.05
N SER A 133 -7.60 -9.49 -1.81
CA SER A 133 -7.18 -9.89 -3.16
C SER A 133 -6.32 -11.17 -3.14
N LEU A 134 -5.44 -11.31 -2.16
CA LEU A 134 -4.63 -12.52 -2.01
C LEU A 134 -5.44 -13.69 -1.50
N ALA A 135 -6.26 -13.47 -0.47
CA ALA A 135 -7.16 -14.50 0.03
C ALA A 135 -8.07 -15.01 -1.10
N ALA A 136 -8.54 -14.12 -1.99
CA ALA A 136 -9.30 -14.50 -3.17
C ALA A 136 -8.54 -15.44 -4.12
N ILE A 137 -7.28 -15.13 -4.44
CA ILE A 137 -6.40 -15.96 -5.27
C ILE A 137 -6.19 -17.34 -4.62
N TYR A 138 -5.76 -17.37 -3.36
CA TYR A 138 -5.41 -18.63 -2.69
C TYR A 138 -6.62 -19.51 -2.36
N THR A 139 -7.78 -18.91 -2.11
CA THR A 139 -9.02 -19.67 -1.81
C THR A 139 -9.92 -19.85 -3.04
N ARG A 140 -9.45 -19.46 -4.24
CA ARG A 140 -10.18 -19.55 -5.52
C ARG A 140 -11.60 -18.95 -5.45
N ARG A 141 -11.75 -17.84 -4.73
CA ARG A 141 -13.00 -17.08 -4.63
C ARG A 141 -12.89 -15.77 -5.40
N LYS A 142 -14.03 -15.18 -5.75
CA LYS A 142 -14.07 -13.84 -6.35
C LYS A 142 -13.57 -12.81 -5.33
N PRO A 143 -12.61 -11.92 -5.70
CA PRO A 143 -12.16 -10.85 -4.81
C PRO A 143 -13.30 -9.88 -4.54
N SER A 144 -13.45 -9.46 -3.28
CA SER A 144 -14.37 -8.40 -2.92
C SER A 144 -13.74 -7.02 -3.18
N ARG A 145 -14.55 -6.07 -3.65
CA ARG A 145 -14.18 -4.66 -3.84
C ARG A 145 -14.59 -3.76 -2.68
N ILE A 146 -15.09 -4.32 -1.57
CA ILE A 146 -15.65 -3.52 -0.46
C ILE A 146 -14.64 -2.54 0.16
N HIS A 147 -13.37 -2.93 0.29
CA HIS A 147 -12.34 -2.08 0.87
C HIS A 147 -11.93 -1.01 -0.13
N TYR A 148 -11.79 -1.37 -1.41
CA TYR A 148 -11.59 -0.41 -2.48
C TYR A 148 -12.69 0.67 -2.53
N SER A 149 -13.97 0.27 -2.55
CA SER A 149 -15.10 1.21 -2.55
C SER A 149 -15.11 2.09 -1.29
N GLY A 150 -14.71 1.54 -0.14
CA GLY A 150 -14.50 2.31 1.09
C GLY A 150 -13.41 3.37 0.95
N ALA A 151 -12.27 3.02 0.34
CA ALA A 151 -11.18 3.96 0.06
C ALA A 151 -11.63 5.07 -0.91
N GLU A 152 -12.37 4.71 -1.96
CA GLU A 152 -12.93 5.67 -2.92
C GLU A 152 -13.87 6.67 -2.25
N ALA A 153 -14.74 6.21 -1.34
CA ALA A 153 -15.61 7.09 -0.57
C ALA A 153 -14.86 8.01 0.41
N LEU A 154 -13.68 7.60 0.89
CA LEU A 154 -12.85 8.40 1.80
C LEU A 154 -12.02 9.46 1.07
N LEU A 155 -11.64 9.23 -0.19
CA LEU A 155 -10.76 10.11 -0.95
C LEU A 155 -11.20 11.59 -0.94
N PRO A 156 -12.47 11.96 -1.20
CA PRO A 156 -12.90 13.36 -1.19
C PRO A 156 -12.79 14.04 0.18
N LEU A 157 -12.75 13.25 1.26
CA LEU A 157 -12.68 13.75 2.63
C LEU A 157 -11.24 13.95 3.10
N SER A 158 -10.26 13.41 2.37
CA SER A 158 -8.85 13.53 2.71
C SER A 158 -8.43 15.00 2.72
N LYS A 159 -7.78 15.42 3.81
CA LYS A 159 -7.08 16.71 3.88
C LYS A 159 -5.61 16.40 3.87
N LEU A 160 -5.08 16.09 2.69
CA LEU A 160 -3.65 15.91 2.52
C LEU A 160 -3.06 17.32 2.45
N LYS A 161 -2.21 17.67 3.41
CA LYS A 161 -1.58 19.00 3.45
C LYS A 161 -0.78 19.23 2.17
N ASP A 162 -0.47 20.47 1.82
CA ASP A 162 0.33 20.79 0.62
C ASP A 162 1.71 20.09 0.57
N GLY A 163 2.22 19.61 1.71
CA GLY A 163 3.43 18.77 1.82
C GLY A 163 3.22 17.25 1.74
N GLU A 164 1.97 16.76 1.66
CA GLU A 164 1.61 15.33 1.59
C GLU A 164 1.20 14.90 0.18
N LYS A 165 1.45 15.74 -0.84
CA LYS A 165 1.15 15.46 -2.26
C LYS A 165 1.76 14.13 -2.73
N VAL A 166 2.95 13.80 -2.25
CA VAL A 166 3.63 12.53 -2.54
C VAL A 166 2.86 11.34 -1.98
N GLN A 167 2.38 11.43 -0.74
CA GLN A 167 1.60 10.37 -0.11
C GLN A 167 0.21 10.23 -0.73
N SER A 168 -0.40 11.35 -1.11
CA SER A 168 -1.63 11.39 -1.92
C SER A 168 -1.46 10.65 -3.23
N ALA A 169 -0.36 10.92 -3.95
CA ALA A 169 -0.04 10.28 -5.22
C ALA A 169 0.09 8.77 -5.05
N HIS A 170 0.79 8.34 -4.00
CA HIS A 170 0.99 6.92 -3.70
C HIS A 170 -0.32 6.19 -3.44
N ILE A 171 -1.22 6.81 -2.68
CA ILE A 171 -2.54 6.26 -2.37
C ILE A 171 -3.39 6.16 -3.65
N THR A 172 -3.54 7.25 -4.41
CA THR A 172 -4.36 7.27 -5.62
C THR A 172 -3.82 6.34 -6.69
N ARG A 173 -2.49 6.25 -6.82
CA ARG A 173 -1.83 5.34 -7.74
C ARG A 173 -2.02 3.88 -7.36
N PHE A 174 -1.88 3.53 -6.09
CA PHE A 174 -2.19 2.17 -5.64
C PHE A 174 -3.65 1.82 -5.89
N MET A 175 -4.58 2.74 -5.63
CA MET A 175 -5.99 2.51 -5.92
C MET A 175 -6.20 2.19 -7.40
N ALA A 176 -5.56 2.94 -8.31
CA ALA A 176 -5.65 2.60 -9.73
C ALA A 176 -5.01 1.24 -10.06
N SER A 177 -3.81 0.95 -9.56
CA SER A 177 -3.14 -0.35 -9.78
C SER A 177 -3.88 -1.54 -9.16
N ALA A 178 -4.72 -1.33 -8.14
CA ALA A 178 -5.60 -2.36 -7.60
C ALA A 178 -6.88 -2.51 -8.44
N GLU A 179 -7.37 -1.42 -9.01
CA GLU A 179 -8.62 -1.35 -9.76
C GLU A 179 -8.50 -1.96 -11.15
N VAL A 180 -7.42 -1.67 -11.88
CA VAL A 180 -7.22 -2.15 -13.25
C VAL A 180 -7.26 -3.69 -13.32
N PRO A 181 -6.49 -4.44 -12.52
CA PRO A 181 -6.55 -5.90 -12.54
C PRO A 181 -7.88 -6.46 -11.99
N SER A 182 -8.59 -5.74 -11.13
CA SER A 182 -9.94 -6.14 -10.70
C SER A 182 -10.93 -6.02 -11.85
N ALA A 183 -10.88 -4.90 -12.59
CA ALA A 183 -11.76 -4.66 -13.73
C ALA A 183 -11.57 -5.69 -14.84
N THR A 184 -10.30 -5.97 -15.18
CA THR A 184 -9.95 -7.01 -16.16
C THR A 184 -10.45 -8.39 -15.73
N ARG A 185 -10.23 -8.79 -14.47
CA ARG A 185 -10.69 -10.10 -13.96
C ARG A 185 -12.22 -10.25 -13.96
N GLU A 186 -12.94 -9.15 -13.79
CA GLU A 186 -14.39 -9.13 -13.75
C GLU A 186 -15.04 -8.89 -15.12
N GLY A 187 -14.25 -8.65 -16.17
CA GLY A 187 -14.76 -8.33 -17.51
C GLY A 187 -15.55 -7.01 -17.55
N ARG A 188 -15.24 -6.07 -16.65
CA ARG A 188 -15.91 -4.78 -16.55
C ARG A 188 -15.02 -3.66 -17.09
N PRO A 189 -15.60 -2.55 -17.59
CA PRO A 189 -14.81 -1.39 -17.95
C PRO A 189 -14.08 -0.83 -16.73
N VAL A 190 -12.87 -0.34 -16.96
CA VAL A 190 -12.11 0.39 -15.95
C VAL A 190 -12.77 1.76 -15.75
N PRO A 191 -13.07 2.17 -14.51
CA PRO A 191 -13.74 3.45 -14.28
C PRO A 191 -12.86 4.63 -14.68
N PRO A 192 -13.44 5.71 -15.26
CA PRO A 192 -12.71 6.94 -15.62
C PRO A 192 -11.91 7.56 -14.46
N THR A 193 -12.35 7.34 -13.23
CA THR A 193 -11.66 7.81 -12.01
C THR A 193 -10.29 7.17 -11.84
N ALA A 194 -10.14 5.89 -12.18
CA ALA A 194 -8.84 5.20 -12.12
C ALA A 194 -7.85 5.72 -13.17
N PHE A 195 -8.34 6.06 -14.37
CA PHE A 195 -7.54 6.76 -15.39
C PHE A 195 -7.05 8.10 -14.86
N ARG A 196 -7.96 8.90 -14.28
CA ARG A 196 -7.59 10.20 -13.70
C ARG A 196 -6.51 10.04 -12.63
N TRP A 197 -6.56 9.01 -11.80
CA TRP A 197 -5.53 8.77 -10.78
C TRP A 197 -4.17 8.32 -11.35
N LEU A 198 -4.17 7.54 -12.44
CA LEU A 198 -2.92 7.12 -13.11
C LEU A 198 -2.25 8.27 -13.86
N TYR A 199 -3.05 9.16 -14.45
CA TYR A 199 -2.59 10.23 -15.33
C TYR A 199 -2.53 11.61 -14.66
N ASN A 200 -2.90 11.75 -13.37
CA ASN A 200 -2.87 13.05 -12.73
C ASN A 200 -1.42 13.57 -12.64
N SER A 201 -1.14 14.62 -13.43
CA SER A 201 0.18 15.23 -13.62
C SER A 201 0.66 16.06 -12.43
N ASP A 202 -0.24 16.39 -11.49
CA ASP A 202 0.11 17.11 -10.25
C ASP A 202 1.05 16.32 -9.32
N TYR A 203 1.32 15.06 -9.65
CA TYR A 203 2.17 14.14 -8.88
C TYR A 203 3.50 13.78 -9.57
N GLY A 204 3.93 14.57 -10.56
CA GLY A 204 5.11 14.33 -11.38
C GLY A 204 6.46 14.15 -10.65
N SER A 205 6.51 14.31 -9.33
CA SER A 205 7.70 14.07 -8.51
C SER A 205 7.79 12.67 -7.90
N VAL A 206 6.74 11.83 -8.03
CA VAL A 206 6.72 10.51 -7.40
C VAL A 206 7.35 9.45 -8.32
N PRO A 207 8.37 8.70 -7.86
CA PRO A 207 9.01 7.69 -8.66
C PRO A 207 8.00 6.64 -9.12
N LEU A 208 7.98 6.47 -10.43
CA LEU A 208 7.19 5.43 -11.05
C LEU A 208 7.94 4.10 -10.88
N ASN A 209 7.29 3.11 -10.27
CA ASN A 209 7.59 1.74 -10.67
C ASN A 209 7.11 1.59 -12.12
N LEU A 210 8.01 1.82 -13.06
CA LEU A 210 7.73 1.82 -14.49
C LEU A 210 7.14 0.48 -14.95
N GLY A 211 7.57 -0.64 -14.36
CA GLY A 211 7.03 -1.96 -14.68
C GLY A 211 5.55 -2.10 -14.31
N ALA A 212 5.17 -1.72 -13.09
CA ALA A 212 3.77 -1.75 -12.65
C ALA A 212 2.90 -0.78 -13.47
N PHE A 213 3.42 0.42 -13.75
CA PHE A 213 2.73 1.40 -14.59
C PHE A 213 2.46 0.89 -15.99
N LEU A 214 3.48 0.34 -16.65
CA LEU A 214 3.35 -0.17 -18.01
C LEU A 214 2.42 -1.38 -18.07
N ALA A 215 2.44 -2.25 -17.06
CA ALA A 215 1.51 -3.36 -16.96
C ALA A 215 0.06 -2.88 -16.84
N ASP A 216 -0.20 -1.85 -16.02
CA ASP A 216 -1.52 -1.24 -15.89
C ASP A 216 -1.95 -0.58 -17.21
N LEU A 217 -1.06 0.16 -17.88
CA LEU A 217 -1.34 0.77 -19.19
C LEU A 217 -1.66 -0.27 -20.27
N LEU A 218 -0.89 -1.34 -20.34
CA LEU A 218 -1.15 -2.44 -21.29
C LEU A 218 -2.49 -3.11 -20.99
N SER A 219 -2.80 -3.35 -19.72
CA SER A 219 -4.08 -3.92 -19.29
C SER A 219 -5.25 -3.00 -19.66
N LEU A 220 -5.08 -1.68 -19.55
CA LEU A 220 -6.06 -0.69 -19.97
C LEU A 220 -6.29 -0.73 -21.48
N SER A 221 -5.22 -0.77 -22.28
CA SER A 221 -5.33 -0.90 -23.74
C SER A 221 -6.05 -2.18 -24.16
N LEU A 222 -5.78 -3.30 -23.48
CA LEU A 222 -6.46 -4.57 -23.75
C LEU A 222 -7.94 -4.53 -23.39
N VAL A 223 -8.30 -3.95 -22.24
CA VAL A 223 -9.71 -3.85 -21.81
C VAL A 223 -10.50 -2.92 -22.70
N ASN A 224 -9.94 -1.77 -23.10
CA ASN A 224 -10.63 -0.84 -24.00
C ASN A 224 -10.85 -1.46 -25.38
N ASN A 225 -9.82 -2.10 -25.95
CA ASN A 225 -9.96 -2.81 -27.23
C ASN A 225 -10.94 -3.99 -27.16
N ALA A 226 -11.10 -4.63 -26.00
CA ALA A 226 -12.09 -5.69 -25.80
C ALA A 226 -13.51 -5.13 -25.70
N SER A 227 -13.69 -3.95 -25.07
CA SER A 227 -14.99 -3.27 -24.98
C SER A 227 -15.50 -2.80 -26.34
N ASP A 228 -14.60 -2.37 -27.23
CA ASP A 228 -14.95 -1.96 -28.60
C ASP A 228 -15.32 -3.14 -29.52
N ASN A 229 -15.06 -4.37 -29.08
CA ASN A 229 -15.32 -5.61 -29.83
C ASN A 229 -16.47 -6.45 -29.24
N ILE A 230 -17.28 -5.90 -28.32
CA ILE A 230 -18.51 -6.58 -27.87
C ILE A 230 -19.58 -6.38 -28.95
N PRO A 231 -19.98 -7.42 -29.72
CA PRO A 231 -21.10 -7.28 -30.64
C PRO A 231 -22.37 -6.97 -29.83
N PRO A 232 -23.26 -6.10 -30.32
CA PRO A 232 -24.54 -5.88 -29.66
C PRO A 232 -25.25 -7.24 -29.51
N SER A 233 -25.71 -7.54 -28.30
CA SER A 233 -26.48 -8.77 -28.03
C SER A 233 -27.72 -8.80 -28.92
N GLU A 234 -27.77 -9.74 -29.85
CA GLU A 234 -28.98 -10.11 -30.59
C GLU A 234 -30.00 -10.76 -29.65
N GLU A 235 -30.60 -10.00 -28.75
CA GLU A 235 -31.73 -10.51 -27.97
C GLU A 235 -32.68 -9.40 -27.50
N GLU A 236 -33.14 -8.54 -28.43
CA GLU A 236 -34.29 -7.67 -28.17
C GLU A 236 -34.98 -7.22 -29.46
N SER A 237 -35.51 -8.18 -30.24
CA SER A 237 -36.44 -7.88 -31.33
C SER A 237 -37.32 -9.08 -31.68
N LYS A 238 -38.07 -9.58 -30.70
CA LYS A 238 -39.33 -10.30 -30.98
C LYS A 238 -40.51 -9.36 -30.75
N PRO A 239 -41.24 -8.96 -31.80
CA PRO A 239 -42.45 -8.18 -31.61
C PRO A 239 -43.52 -9.05 -30.94
N TRP A 240 -44.03 -8.55 -29.82
CA TRP A 240 -45.27 -9.03 -29.24
C TRP A 240 -46.41 -8.73 -30.22
N HIS A 241 -47.07 -9.77 -30.74
CA HIS A 241 -48.35 -9.62 -31.40
C HIS A 241 -49.46 -10.10 -30.45
N PRO A 242 -50.58 -9.37 -30.35
CA PRO A 242 -51.74 -9.73 -29.54
C PRO A 242 -52.53 -10.92 -30.11
#